data_AF-G4HIF1-F1
#
_entry.id   AF-G4HIF1-F1
#
_cell.length_a   1.000
_cell.length_b   1.000
_cell.length_c   1.000
_cell.angle_alpha   90.00
_cell.angle_beta   90.00
_cell.angle_gamma   90.00
#
_symmetry.space_group_name_H-M   'P 1'
#
loop_
_entity.id
_entity.type
_entity.pdbx_description
1 polymer ?
#
loop_
_entity_poly.entity_id
_entity_poly.type
_entity_poly.pdbx_seq_one_letter_code
_entity_poly.pdbx_strand_id
1 'polypeptide(L)' 'MMLERSRRKDIASRIVKATPHAVYGAFMNPKALVAWLPPEGMEGRIDAFDAREGSIECNIYAR' A
#
# COMPACT_ATOMS: atom_id res chain seq x y z
N MET A 1 12.79 -10.82 32.43
CA MET A 1 13.18 -11.26 31.07
C MET A 1 12.17 -10.69 30.09
N MET A 2 12.39 -9.45 29.63
CA MET A 2 11.60 -8.84 28.57
C MET A 2 12.18 -9.29 27.22
N LEU A 3 11.36 -9.92 26.39
CA LEU A 3 11.70 -10.23 25.01
C LEU A 3 11.86 -8.92 24.24
N GLU A 4 13.09 -8.57 23.87
CA GLU A 4 13.31 -7.58 22.82
C GLU A 4 12.65 -8.10 21.54
N ARG A 5 11.51 -7.51 21.18
CA ARG A 5 10.88 -7.77 19.89
C ARG A 5 11.82 -7.24 18.81
N SER A 6 12.65 -8.13 18.26
CA SER A 6 13.49 -7.84 17.11
C SER A 6 12.65 -7.21 16.01
N ARG A 7 13.07 -6.03 15.54
CA ARG A 7 12.33 -5.21 14.58
C ARG A 7 12.36 -5.92 13.22
N ARG A 8 11.35 -6.75 12.93
CA ARG A 8 11.24 -7.49 11.66
C ARG A 8 11.20 -6.49 10.50
N LYS A 9 12.17 -6.57 9.60
CA LYS A 9 12.16 -5.85 8.32
C LYS A 9 11.92 -6.87 7.22
N ASP A 10 10.85 -6.65 6.46
CA ASP A 10 10.53 -7.46 5.29
C ASP A 10 10.95 -6.70 4.02
N ILE A 11 11.56 -7.42 3.07
CA ILE A 11 11.99 -6.89 1.77
C ILE A 11 11.38 -7.78 0.70
N ALA A 12 10.70 -7.18 -0.28
CA ALA A 12 10.11 -7.88 -1.41
C ALA A 12 10.44 -7.17 -2.72
N SER A 13 10.58 -7.93 -3.81
CA SER A 13 10.80 -7.41 -5.16
C SER A 13 10.05 -8.25 -6.18
N ARG A 14 9.59 -7.61 -7.26
CA ARG A 14 8.92 -8.28 -8.39
C ARG A 14 9.15 -7.49 -9.66
N ILE A 15 9.34 -8.19 -10.78
CA ILE A 15 9.36 -7.58 -12.11
C ILE A 15 7.92 -7.42 -12.61
N VAL A 16 7.57 -6.20 -13.02
CA VAL A 16 6.26 -5.87 -13.60
C VAL A 16 6.47 -5.36 -15.02
N LYS A 17 5.74 -5.93 -16.00
CA LYS A 17 5.75 -5.47 -17.39
C LYS A 17 4.89 -4.21 -17.53
N ALA A 18 5.40 -3.08 -17.07
CA ALA A 18 4.73 -1.78 -17.15
C ALA A 18 5.77 -0.67 -17.33
N THR A 19 5.34 0.49 -17.81
CA THR A 19 6.21 1.68 -17.84
C THR A 19 6.43 2.21 -16.43
N PRO A 20 7.56 2.88 -16.14
CA PRO A 20 7.79 3.49 -14.82
C PRO A 20 6.68 4.46 -14.40
N HIS A 21 6.14 5.22 -15.35
CA HIS A 21 5.02 6.14 -15.10
C HIS A 21 3.74 5.42 -14.68
N ALA A 22 3.43 4.26 -15.28
CA ALA A 22 2.28 3.46 -14.89
C ALA A 22 2.45 2.86 -13.48
N VAL A 23 3.66 2.39 -13.15
CA VAL A 23 3.97 1.89 -11.81
C VAL A 23 3.82 3.01 -10.78
N TYR A 24 4.44 4.17 -11.01
CA TYR A 24 4.32 5.32 -10.11
C TYR A 24 2.86 5.78 -9.96
N GLY A 25 2.11 5.85 -11.06
CA GLY A 25 0.69 6.18 -11.06
C GLY A 25 -0.17 5.21 -10.24
N ALA A 26 0.22 3.93 -10.13
CA ALA A 26 -0.49 2.96 -9.29
C ALA A 26 -0.39 3.25 -7.79
N PHE A 27 0.62 4.04 -7.37
CA PHE A 27 0.77 4.53 -5.99
C PHE A 27 0.21 5.94 -5.79
N MET A 28 0.06 6.72 -6.87
CA MET A 28 -0.41 8.11 -6.81
C MET A 28 -1.90 8.28 -7.15
N ASN A 29 -2.60 7.20 -7.50
CA ASN A 29 -4.02 7.23 -7.78
C ASN A 29 -4.78 6.43 -6.71
N PRO A 30 -5.69 7.06 -5.94
CA PRO A 30 -6.42 6.37 -4.88
C PRO A 30 -7.29 5.22 -5.41
N LYS A 31 -7.84 5.35 -6.62
CA LYS A 31 -8.60 4.26 -7.26
C LYS A 31 -7.70 3.07 -7.61
N ALA A 32 -6.47 3.33 -8.03
CA ALA A 32 -5.51 2.25 -8.31
C ALA A 32 -5.10 1.55 -7.01
N LEU A 33 -4.80 2.30 -5.95
CA LEU A 33 -4.45 1.74 -4.64
C LEU A 33 -5.55 0.81 -4.11
N VAL A 34 -6.81 1.23 -4.12
CA VAL A 34 -7.93 0.38 -3.68
C VAL A 34 -8.06 -0.91 -4.52
N ALA A 35 -7.66 -0.88 -5.80
CA ALA A 35 -7.78 -2.05 -6.67
C ALA A 35 -6.72 -3.14 -6.43
N TRP A 36 -5.53 -2.79 -5.94
CA TRP A 36 -4.42 -3.76 -5.80
C TRP A 36 -3.90 -3.93 -4.37
N LEU A 37 -4.03 -2.92 -3.51
CA LEU A 37 -3.46 -2.92 -2.16
C LEU A 37 -4.19 -3.86 -1.18
N PRO A 38 -5.54 -3.97 -1.20
CA PRO A 38 -6.22 -4.87 -0.30
C PRO A 38 -5.80 -6.32 -0.56
N PRO A 39 -5.43 -7.07 0.49
CA PRO A 39 -5.27 -8.51 0.38
C PRO A 39 -6.56 -9.17 -0.11
N GLU A 40 -6.43 -10.38 -0.66
CA GLU A 40 -7.57 -11.17 -1.07
C GLU A 40 -8.58 -11.36 0.08
N GLY A 41 -9.87 -11.15 -0.21
CA GLY A 41 -10.95 -11.21 0.78
C GLY A 41 -11.14 -9.95 1.63
N MET A 42 -10.32 -8.91 1.45
CA MET A 42 -10.47 -7.61 2.11
C MET A 42 -10.98 -6.53 1.16
N GLU A 43 -11.57 -5.48 1.74
CA GLU A 43 -11.98 -4.28 1.02
C GLU A 43 -11.15 -3.07 1.49
N GLY A 44 -10.70 -2.27 0.54
CA GLY A 44 -9.98 -1.03 0.83
C GLY A 44 -10.83 0.19 0.54
N ARG A 45 -10.74 1.21 1.39
CA ARG A 45 -11.33 2.53 1.14
C ARG A 45 -10.34 3.64 1.46
N ILE A 46 -10.33 4.66 0.63
CA ILE A 46 -9.54 5.87 0.83
C ILE A 46 -10.51 7.03 1.00
N ASP A 47 -10.54 7.59 2.21
CA ASP A 47 -11.43 8.70 2.57
C ASP A 47 -10.86 10.06 2.15
N ALA A 48 -9.54 10.24 2.30
CA ALA A 48 -8.81 11.41 1.85
C ALA A 48 -7.47 10.98 1.25
N PHE A 49 -7.09 11.57 0.12
CA PHE A 49 -5.82 11.28 -0.54
C PHE A 49 -5.13 12.56 -0.95
N ASP A 50 -3.93 12.75 -0.41
CA ASP A 50 -3.02 13.84 -0.76
C ASP A 50 -1.66 13.19 -1.04
N ALA A 51 -1.24 13.20 -2.29
CA ALA A 51 0.00 12.55 -2.74
C ALA A 51 1.19 13.50 -2.51
N ARG A 52 1.56 13.70 -1.25
CA ARG A 52 2.77 14.42 -0.86
C ARG A 52 3.54 13.64 0.18
N GLU A 53 4.78 14.03 0.39
CA GLU A 53 5.60 13.43 1.43
C GLU A 53 4.95 13.61 2.80
N GLY A 54 4.83 12.51 3.56
CA GLY A 54 4.27 12.51 4.91
C GLY A 54 2.76 12.36 5.00
N SER A 55 2.05 12.25 3.88
CA SER A 55 0.62 11.93 3.86
C SER A 55 0.37 10.53 3.30
N ILE A 56 -0.59 9.83 3.90
CA ILE A 56 -1.58 8.90 3.31
C ILE A 56 -2.33 8.28 4.50
N GLU A 57 -3.65 8.44 4.55
CA GLU A 57 -4.54 7.67 5.42
C GLU A 57 -5.36 6.72 4.54
N CYS A 58 -5.05 5.42 4.59
CA CYS A 58 -5.79 4.38 3.91
C CYS A 58 -6.41 3.47 4.96
N ASN A 59 -7.72 3.36 4.96
CA ASN A 59 -8.42 2.44 5.85
C ASN A 59 -8.68 1.13 5.10
N ILE A 60 -8.04 0.06 5.56
CA ILE A 60 -8.26 -1.30 5.06
C ILE A 60 -9.16 -2.00 6.06
N TYR A 61 -10.31 -2.47 5.60
CA TYR A 61 -11.27 -3.19 6.42
C TYR A 61 -11.32 -4.64 5.97
N ALA A 62 -11.38 -5.55 6.95
CA ALA A 62 -11.73 -6.94 6.70
C ALA A 62 -13.26 -7.07 6.75
N ARG A 63 -13.83 -7.79 5.79
CA ARG A 63 -15.19 -8.32 5.92
C ARG A 63 -15.15 -9.65 6.67
#